data_AF-A0A0S7YLL1-F1
#
_entry.id   AF-A0A0S7YLL1-F1
#
_cell.length_a   1.000
_cell.length_b   1.000
_cell.length_c   1.000
_cell.angle_alpha   90.00
_cell.angle_beta   90.00
_cell.angle_gamma   90.00
#
_symmetry.space_group_name_H-M   'P 1'
#
loop_
_entity.id
_entity.type
_entity.pdbx_description
1 polymer ?
#
loop_
_entity_poly.entity_id
_entity_poly.type
_entity_poly.pdbx_seq_one_letter_code
_entity_poly.pdbx_strand_id
1 'polypeptide(L)'
;MTPSSHSKRIREKPRPLKSLLKAMSILAICTLLVYVPAATVAYISDRQTTGDRYAAILISAHALAGNDHWLPPIALLGSYPAWTLYFNTRGLKPVYFLSATYQDFVTVLQDERYQSVVLVGHGSYNHWRATDQEVSVFDVERLKGTFSKKSGEWFQLTCGTRELSDVQLGEPVMTSGRSHAYSGNAYALQFVIDALTPFRIIKSATEKRYRKPGS
;
A
#
# COMPACT_ATOMS: atom_id res chain seq x y z
N MET A 1 -54.68 44.31 -20.84
CA MET A 1 -53.71 43.22 -21.03
C MET A 1 -52.91 43.07 -19.74
N THR A 2 -53.26 42.08 -18.92
CA THR A 2 -52.63 41.77 -17.63
C THR A 2 -51.50 40.75 -17.83
N PRO A 3 -50.33 40.92 -17.20
CA PRO A 3 -49.28 39.91 -17.27
C PRO A 3 -49.56 38.79 -16.26
N SER A 4 -49.70 37.56 -16.76
CA SER A 4 -49.81 36.35 -15.94
C SER A 4 -48.42 35.98 -15.39
N SER A 5 -48.22 36.20 -14.09
CA SER A 5 -47.07 35.70 -13.35
C SER A 5 -47.16 34.18 -13.13
N HIS A 6 -46.42 33.39 -13.89
CA HIS A 6 -46.18 31.98 -13.56
C HIS A 6 -45.03 31.84 -12.56
N SER A 7 -45.41 31.78 -11.29
CA SER A 7 -44.56 31.41 -10.16
C SER A 7 -44.29 29.90 -10.15
N LYS A 8 -43.00 29.54 -10.14
CA LYS A 8 -42.44 28.17 -10.06
C LYS A 8 -42.88 27.45 -8.78
N ARG A 9 -43.22 26.16 -8.88
CA ARG A 9 -43.02 25.20 -7.79
C ARG A 9 -41.94 24.20 -8.17
N ILE A 10 -40.70 24.47 -7.75
CA ILE A 10 -39.65 23.45 -7.68
C ILE A 10 -40.00 22.58 -6.48
N ARG A 11 -40.45 21.35 -6.74
CA ARG A 11 -40.61 20.31 -5.70
C ARG A 11 -39.22 19.88 -5.23
N GLU A 12 -38.80 20.36 -4.06
CA GLU A 12 -37.69 19.74 -3.33
C GLU A 12 -38.08 18.31 -2.96
N LYS A 13 -37.28 17.32 -3.38
CA LYS A 13 -37.43 15.92 -2.97
C LYS A 13 -36.67 15.69 -1.66
N PRO A 14 -37.32 15.40 -0.53
CA PRO A 14 -36.61 14.99 0.68
C PRO A 14 -36.30 13.49 0.57
N ARG A 15 -35.09 13.13 0.12
CA ARG A 15 -34.58 11.73 0.10
C ARG A 15 -33.13 11.47 0.57
N PRO A 16 -32.36 12.38 1.22
CA PRO A 16 -30.97 12.05 1.57
C PRO A 16 -30.83 11.11 2.78
N LEU A 17 -31.69 11.23 3.81
CA LEU A 17 -31.45 10.59 5.11
C LEU A 17 -31.64 9.06 5.12
N LYS A 18 -32.71 8.54 4.50
CA LYS A 18 -32.96 7.08 4.44
C LYS A 18 -31.90 6.34 3.60
N SER A 19 -31.39 7.00 2.55
CA SER A 19 -30.33 6.45 1.71
C SER A 19 -29.00 6.39 2.47
N LEU A 20 -28.68 7.43 3.24
CA LEU A 20 -27.48 7.48 4.07
C LEU A 20 -27.50 6.38 5.15
N LEU A 21 -28.62 6.23 5.86
CA LEU A 21 -28.78 5.18 6.88
C LEU A 21 -28.59 3.77 6.30
N LYS A 22 -29.18 3.50 5.12
CA LYS A 22 -29.01 2.21 4.44
C LYS A 22 -27.55 1.96 4.06
N ALA A 23 -26.84 2.97 3.56
CA ALA A 23 -25.42 2.86 3.23
C ALA A 23 -24.57 2.59 4.50
N MET A 24 -24.86 3.28 5.60
CA MET A 24 -24.17 3.06 6.88
C MET A 24 -24.42 1.65 7.44
N SER A 25 -25.66 1.14 7.36
CA SER A 25 -25.98 -0.23 7.76
C SER A 25 -25.24 -1.27 6.93
N ILE A 26 -25.18 -1.09 5.61
CA ILE A 26 -24.42 -2.00 4.73
C ILE A 26 -22.93 -1.96 5.11
N LEU A 27 -22.36 -0.77 5.32
CA LEU A 27 -20.96 -0.65 5.74
C LEU A 27 -20.71 -1.37 7.06
N ALA A 28 -21.56 -1.17 8.06
CA ALA A 28 -21.44 -1.84 9.36
C ALA A 28 -21.54 -3.37 9.24
N ILE A 29 -22.45 -3.87 8.41
CA ILE A 29 -22.60 -5.31 8.14
C ILE A 29 -21.34 -5.85 7.46
N CYS A 30 -20.82 -5.17 6.44
CA CYS A 30 -19.58 -5.58 5.77
C CYS A 30 -18.39 -5.60 6.74
N THR A 31 -18.26 -4.61 7.61
CA THR A 31 -17.22 -4.59 8.64
C THR A 31 -17.35 -5.77 9.60
N LEU A 32 -18.55 -6.04 10.12
CA LEU A 32 -18.77 -7.11 11.09
C LEU A 32 -18.69 -8.52 10.49
N LEU A 33 -19.22 -8.74 9.30
CA LEU A 33 -19.32 -10.08 8.70
C LEU A 33 -18.13 -10.46 7.81
N VAL A 34 -17.39 -9.48 7.30
CA VAL A 34 -16.25 -9.75 6.40
C VAL A 34 -14.94 -9.36 7.06
N TYR A 35 -14.82 -8.12 7.52
CA TYR A 35 -13.54 -7.63 8.03
C TYR A 35 -13.15 -8.26 9.36
N VAL A 36 -14.06 -8.30 10.35
CA VAL A 36 -13.76 -8.87 11.68
C VAL A 36 -13.32 -10.34 11.56
N PRO A 37 -14.05 -11.24 10.86
CA PRO A 37 -13.60 -12.62 10.67
C PRO A 37 -12.24 -12.72 9.96
N ALA A 38 -12.02 -11.94 8.91
CA ALA A 38 -10.74 -11.95 8.19
C ALA A 38 -9.58 -11.49 9.09
N ALA A 39 -9.79 -10.44 9.89
CA ALA A 39 -8.82 -9.94 10.87
C ALA A 39 -8.55 -10.96 11.98
N THR A 40 -9.58 -11.67 12.47
CA THR A 40 -9.41 -12.75 13.44
C THR A 40 -8.57 -13.89 12.87
N VAL A 41 -8.86 -14.34 11.63
CA VAL A 41 -8.07 -15.40 10.98
C VAL A 41 -6.63 -14.94 10.75
N ALA A 42 -6.41 -13.70 10.31
CA ALA A 42 -5.09 -13.12 10.15
C ALA A 42 -4.31 -13.09 11.47
N TYR A 43 -4.95 -12.65 12.56
CA TYR A 43 -4.35 -12.63 13.90
C TYR A 43 -3.95 -14.03 14.38
N ILE A 44 -4.82 -15.03 14.21
CA ILE A 44 -4.52 -16.42 14.58
C ILE A 44 -3.36 -16.95 13.74
N SER A 45 -3.39 -16.69 12.43
CA SER A 45 -2.33 -17.10 11.50
C SER A 45 -0.97 -16.46 11.87
N ASP A 46 -0.96 -15.20 12.29
CA ASP A 46 0.26 -14.51 12.71
C ASP A 46 0.85 -15.15 13.96
N ARG A 47 0.01 -15.45 14.96
CA ARG A 47 0.41 -16.17 16.18
C ARG A 47 0.94 -17.58 15.90
N GLN A 48 0.44 -18.26 14.88
CA GLN A 48 0.88 -19.60 14.49
C GLN A 48 2.14 -19.59 13.62
N THR A 49 2.50 -18.47 13.01
CA THR A 49 3.73 -18.35 12.26
C THR A 49 4.88 -18.29 13.26
N THR A 50 5.73 -19.31 13.33
CA THR A 50 6.77 -19.42 14.38
C THR A 50 8.17 -19.05 13.91
N GLY A 51 8.37 -18.75 12.62
CA GLY A 51 9.68 -18.41 12.07
C GLY A 51 10.22 -17.03 12.49
N ASP A 52 11.54 -16.87 12.37
CA ASP A 52 12.28 -15.61 12.62
C ASP A 52 12.53 -14.82 11.33
N ARG A 53 11.68 -15.02 10.32
CA ARG A 53 11.71 -14.29 9.06
C ARG A 53 10.53 -13.35 9.00
N TYR A 54 10.77 -12.11 8.60
CA TYR A 54 9.79 -11.04 8.69
C TYR A 54 9.57 -10.35 7.34
N ALA A 55 8.38 -9.78 7.19
CA ALA A 55 8.06 -8.82 6.15
C ALA A 55 7.88 -7.44 6.80
N ALA A 56 8.77 -6.49 6.50
CA ALA A 56 8.62 -5.13 7.00
C ALA A 56 7.61 -4.37 6.16
N ILE A 57 6.66 -3.69 6.81
CA ILE A 57 5.63 -2.88 6.15
C ILE A 57 5.82 -1.45 6.65
N LEU A 58 6.51 -0.63 5.85
CA LEU A 58 6.87 0.73 6.16
C LEU A 58 5.85 1.69 5.56
N ILE A 59 5.13 2.41 6.43
CA ILE A 59 4.06 3.32 6.05
C ILE A 59 4.47 4.73 6.44
N SER A 60 4.69 5.58 5.44
CA SER A 60 5.01 6.98 5.66
C SER A 60 3.81 7.73 6.27
N ALA A 61 4.06 8.67 7.18
CA ALA A 61 2.99 9.52 7.73
C ALA A 61 2.29 10.34 6.63
N HIS A 62 3.03 10.69 5.57
CA HIS A 62 2.50 11.39 4.39
C HIS A 62 1.48 10.55 3.62
N ALA A 63 1.47 9.22 3.79
CA ALA A 63 0.45 8.36 3.20
C ALA A 63 -0.93 8.53 3.85
N LEU A 64 -0.96 8.99 5.11
CA LEU A 64 -2.14 9.05 5.97
C LEU A 64 -2.62 10.48 6.25
N ALA A 65 -1.72 11.46 6.20
CA ALA A 65 -1.97 12.85 6.57
C ALA A 65 -1.90 13.81 5.35
N GLY A 66 -2.76 14.84 5.35
CA GLY A 66 -2.78 15.91 4.35
C GLY A 66 -3.99 15.89 3.41
N ASN A 67 -4.12 16.92 2.55
CA ASN A 67 -5.15 16.97 1.49
C ASN A 67 -4.91 15.93 0.38
N ASP A 68 -3.72 15.33 0.37
CA ASP A 68 -3.27 14.33 -0.59
C ASP A 68 -3.40 12.91 0.00
N HIS A 69 -4.57 12.58 0.58
CA HIS A 69 -4.84 11.26 1.17
C HIS A 69 -4.63 10.14 0.14
N TRP A 70 -3.40 9.63 0.11
CA TRP A 70 -2.95 8.68 -0.89
C TRP A 70 -3.39 7.26 -0.52
N LEU A 71 -3.50 6.96 0.79
CA LEU A 71 -4.17 5.77 1.31
C LEU A 71 -5.26 6.17 2.32
N PRO A 72 -6.56 5.98 2.00
CA PRO A 72 -7.61 6.27 2.98
C PRO A 72 -7.48 5.31 4.18
N PRO A 73 -7.77 5.75 5.42
CA PRO A 73 -7.64 4.91 6.62
C PRO A 73 -8.33 3.54 6.51
N ILE A 74 -9.44 3.47 5.76
CA ILE A 74 -10.17 2.23 5.53
C ILE A 74 -9.38 1.21 4.68
N ALA A 75 -8.54 1.67 3.75
CA ALA A 75 -7.70 0.80 2.95
C ALA A 75 -6.52 0.26 3.77
N LEU A 76 -6.00 1.05 4.71
CA LEU A 76 -5.01 0.57 5.70
C LEU A 76 -5.61 -0.48 6.63
N LEU A 77 -6.84 -0.26 7.13
CA LEU A 77 -7.54 -1.27 7.92
C LEU A 77 -7.73 -2.55 7.11
N GLY A 78 -8.29 -2.43 5.89
CA GLY A 78 -8.49 -3.58 5.00
C GLY A 78 -7.20 -4.31 4.59
N SER A 79 -6.06 -3.60 4.53
CA SER A 79 -4.78 -4.20 4.16
C SER A 79 -4.20 -5.09 5.25
N TYR A 80 -4.50 -4.81 6.53
CA TYR A 80 -3.98 -5.61 7.64
C TYR A 80 -4.25 -7.12 7.49
N PRO A 81 -5.51 -7.59 7.38
CA PRO A 81 -5.77 -9.03 7.26
C PRO A 81 -5.20 -9.62 5.96
N ALA A 82 -5.32 -8.88 4.86
CA ALA A 82 -4.87 -9.32 3.55
C ALA A 82 -3.35 -9.53 3.49
N TRP A 83 -2.57 -8.53 3.91
CA TRP A 83 -1.11 -8.58 3.91
C TRP A 83 -0.59 -9.57 4.94
N THR A 84 -1.22 -9.63 6.12
CA THR A 84 -0.84 -10.58 7.16
C THR A 84 -0.97 -12.02 6.67
N LEU A 85 -2.14 -12.39 6.12
CA LEU A 85 -2.33 -13.72 5.56
C LEU A 85 -1.39 -13.99 4.38
N TYR A 86 -1.15 -12.99 3.52
CA TYR A 86 -0.23 -13.11 2.40
C TYR A 86 1.19 -13.49 2.85
N PHE A 87 1.73 -12.83 3.88
CA PHE A 87 3.07 -13.10 4.37
C PHE A 87 3.14 -14.35 5.25
N ASN A 88 2.15 -14.59 6.11
CA ASN A 88 2.12 -15.78 6.96
C ASN A 88 2.05 -17.08 6.15
N THR A 89 1.26 -17.10 5.07
CA THR A 89 1.22 -18.26 4.14
C THR A 89 2.56 -18.52 3.44
N ARG A 90 3.51 -17.59 3.52
CA ARG A 90 4.89 -17.70 3.03
C ARG A 90 5.91 -17.86 4.17
N GLY A 91 5.45 -18.07 5.39
CA GLY A 91 6.29 -18.23 6.57
C GLY A 91 6.98 -16.94 7.04
N LEU A 92 6.43 -15.77 6.69
CA LEU A 92 6.95 -14.46 7.08
C LEU A 92 5.98 -13.78 8.05
N LYS A 93 6.50 -13.28 9.17
CA LYS A 93 5.73 -12.44 10.10
C LYS A 93 5.72 -10.98 9.64
N PRO A 94 4.56 -10.36 9.39
CA PRO A 94 4.50 -8.93 9.07
C PRO A 94 4.84 -8.07 10.29
N VAL A 95 5.64 -7.02 10.09
CA VAL A 95 5.92 -5.98 11.09
C VAL A 95 5.57 -4.63 10.50
N TYR A 96 4.64 -3.93 11.13
CA TYR A 96 4.13 -2.64 10.66
C TYR A 96 4.87 -1.48 11.33
N PHE A 97 5.52 -0.65 10.52
CA PHE A 97 6.14 0.60 10.94
C PHE A 97 5.22 1.75 10.51
N LEU A 98 4.44 2.26 11.45
CA LEU A 98 3.57 3.42 11.23
C LEU A 98 4.36 4.70 11.38
N SER A 99 4.20 5.64 10.45
CA SER A 99 5.04 6.85 10.36
C SER A 99 6.52 6.50 10.23
N ALA A 100 6.83 5.53 9.36
CA ALA A 100 8.17 5.03 9.14
C ALA A 100 9.13 6.16 8.69
N THR A 101 10.31 6.15 9.29
CA THR A 101 11.41 7.09 9.06
C THR A 101 12.49 6.49 8.16
N TYR A 102 13.46 7.29 7.75
CA TYR A 102 14.67 6.78 7.10
C TYR A 102 15.44 5.80 7.99
N GLN A 103 15.50 6.04 9.31
CA GLN A 103 16.20 5.13 10.20
C GLN A 103 15.52 3.77 10.31
N ASP A 104 14.18 3.72 10.27
CA ASP A 104 13.44 2.45 10.20
C ASP A 104 13.77 1.70 8.91
N PHE A 105 13.84 2.42 7.78
CA PHE A 105 14.26 1.86 6.50
C PHE A 105 15.65 1.24 6.57
N VAL A 106 16.65 1.99 7.09
CA VAL A 106 18.02 1.49 7.27
C VAL A 106 18.05 0.24 8.16
N THR A 107 17.32 0.27 9.27
CA THR A 107 17.23 -0.84 10.22
C THR A 107 16.67 -2.10 9.55
N VAL A 108 15.61 -1.95 8.75
CA VAL A 108 15.01 -3.06 7.98
C VAL A 108 15.98 -3.62 6.95
N LEU A 109 16.76 -2.76 6.28
CA LEU A 109 17.78 -3.23 5.35
C LEU A 109 18.87 -4.03 6.06
N GLN A 110 19.38 -3.53 7.20
CA GLN A 110 20.51 -4.15 7.89
C GLN A 110 20.14 -5.39 8.71
N ASP A 111 18.92 -5.48 9.25
CA ASP A 111 18.49 -6.64 10.02
C ASP A 111 18.14 -7.82 9.08
N GLU A 112 18.93 -8.88 9.16
CA GLU A 112 18.83 -10.07 8.32
C GLU A 112 17.53 -10.86 8.54
N ARG A 113 16.77 -10.58 9.60
CA ARG A 113 15.48 -11.25 9.82
C ARG A 113 14.40 -10.71 8.87
N TYR A 114 14.49 -9.45 8.43
CA TYR A 114 13.58 -8.92 7.41
C TYR A 114 13.98 -9.44 6.04
N GLN A 115 13.04 -10.10 5.36
CA GLN A 115 13.25 -10.77 4.08
C GLN A 115 12.36 -10.23 2.97
N SER A 116 11.21 -9.66 3.34
CA SER A 116 10.32 -8.92 2.42
C SER A 116 10.13 -7.50 2.93
N VAL A 117 9.88 -6.57 2.02
CA VAL A 117 9.69 -5.15 2.33
C VAL A 117 8.49 -4.63 1.55
N VAL A 118 7.61 -3.89 2.23
CA VAL A 118 6.50 -3.15 1.63
C VAL A 118 6.71 -1.69 1.98
N LEU A 119 6.83 -0.83 0.97
CA LEU A 119 6.85 0.62 1.14
C LEU A 119 5.50 1.18 0.73
N VAL A 120 4.95 2.07 1.56
CA VAL A 120 3.64 2.68 1.36
C VAL A 120 3.75 4.19 1.54
N GLY A 121 3.34 4.95 0.52
CA GLY A 121 3.21 6.39 0.58
C GLY A 121 3.58 7.09 -0.72
N HIS A 122 3.94 8.37 -0.60
CA HIS A 122 4.42 9.12 -1.75
C HIS A 122 5.81 8.67 -2.19
N GLY A 123 6.06 8.85 -3.48
CA GLY A 123 7.33 8.54 -4.10
C GLY A 123 7.14 8.25 -5.57
N SER A 124 8.22 7.83 -6.20
CA SER A 124 8.29 7.47 -7.60
C SER A 124 8.75 6.01 -7.73
N TYR A 125 9.17 5.58 -8.91
CA TYR A 125 9.76 4.28 -9.18
C TYR A 125 11.09 4.06 -8.41
N ASN A 126 11.84 5.14 -8.20
CA ASN A 126 13.22 5.09 -7.71
C ASN A 126 13.44 5.81 -6.37
N HIS A 127 12.38 6.34 -5.77
CA HIS A 127 12.42 6.89 -4.42
C HIS A 127 11.10 6.69 -3.67
N TRP A 128 11.16 6.78 -2.34
CA TRP A 128 10.03 6.76 -1.44
C TRP A 128 10.20 7.88 -0.40
N ARG A 129 9.13 8.61 -0.14
CA ARG A 129 9.12 9.69 0.87
C ARG A 129 8.80 9.09 2.23
N ALA A 130 9.83 8.81 3.02
CA ALA A 130 9.67 8.49 4.44
C ALA A 130 9.08 9.70 5.18
N THR A 131 8.75 9.50 6.45
CA THR A 131 8.10 10.53 7.27
C THR A 131 8.98 11.76 7.44
N ASP A 132 10.27 11.55 7.67
CA ASP A 132 11.28 12.56 7.98
C ASP A 132 12.08 13.03 6.76
N GLN A 133 12.30 12.19 5.75
CA GLN A 133 13.03 12.55 4.55
C GLN A 133 12.69 11.67 3.33
N GLU A 134 13.23 12.04 2.16
CA GLU A 134 13.18 11.21 0.96
C GLU A 134 14.27 10.12 1.00
N VAL A 135 13.93 8.93 0.49
CA VAL A 135 14.82 7.78 0.35
C VAL A 135 14.88 7.38 -1.10
N SER A 136 16.05 7.51 -1.71
CA SER A 136 16.27 7.23 -3.13
C SER A 136 17.10 5.97 -3.34
N VAL A 137 17.18 5.53 -4.59
CA VAL A 137 18.09 4.45 -4.99
C VAL A 137 19.54 4.78 -4.63
N PHE A 138 19.94 6.05 -4.66
CA PHE A 138 21.31 6.46 -4.30
C PHE A 138 21.62 6.24 -2.82
N ASP A 139 20.63 6.35 -1.94
CA ASP A 139 20.80 6.07 -0.52
C ASP A 139 21.00 4.57 -0.28
N VAL A 140 20.25 3.73 -1.01
CA VAL A 140 20.48 2.27 -1.01
C VAL A 140 21.86 1.92 -1.54
N GLU A 141 22.31 2.59 -2.61
CA GLU A 141 23.65 2.42 -3.17
C GLU A 141 24.75 2.77 -2.17
N ARG A 142 24.59 3.85 -1.38
CA ARG A 142 25.54 4.23 -0.31
C ARG A 142 25.57 3.22 0.84
N LEU A 143 24.45 2.54 1.08
CA LEU A 143 24.34 1.50 2.11
C LEU A 143 24.81 0.13 1.63
N LYS A 144 25.23 -0.02 0.37
CA LYS A 144 25.76 -1.29 -0.14
C LYS A 144 26.93 -1.77 0.71
N GLY A 145 26.93 -3.08 0.98
CA GLY A 145 27.92 -3.71 1.85
C GLY A 145 27.60 -3.61 3.34
N THR A 146 26.63 -2.79 3.75
CA THR A 146 26.13 -2.76 5.15
C THR A 146 24.98 -3.73 5.39
N PHE A 147 24.44 -4.35 4.33
CA PHE A 147 23.35 -5.31 4.43
C PHE A 147 23.52 -6.47 3.44
N SER A 148 23.00 -7.63 3.84
CA SER A 148 22.80 -8.79 2.96
C SER A 148 21.55 -8.60 2.12
N LYS A 149 21.62 -8.96 0.82
CA LYS A 149 20.45 -8.91 -0.06
C LYS A 149 19.30 -9.78 0.46
N LYS A 150 18.07 -9.33 0.27
CA LYS A 150 16.86 -9.99 0.81
C LYS A 150 16.29 -11.03 -0.15
N SER A 151 15.79 -12.15 0.38
CA SER A 151 15.30 -13.31 -0.40
C SER A 151 13.81 -13.32 -0.71
N GLY A 152 13.04 -12.45 -0.05
CA GLY A 152 11.58 -12.40 -0.18
C GLY A 152 11.12 -11.58 -1.37
N GLU A 153 10.19 -10.66 -1.12
CA GLU A 153 9.61 -9.77 -2.14
C GLU A 153 9.64 -8.32 -1.69
N TRP A 154 9.84 -7.42 -2.64
CA TRP A 154 9.75 -5.98 -2.43
C TRP A 154 8.51 -5.44 -3.12
N PHE A 155 7.67 -4.73 -2.37
CA PHE A 155 6.47 -4.07 -2.89
C PHE A 155 6.57 -2.58 -2.64
N GLN A 156 6.53 -1.82 -3.73
CA GLN A 156 6.62 -0.38 -3.66
C GLN A 156 5.28 0.22 -4.08
N LEU A 157 4.43 0.40 -3.08
CA LEU A 157 3.19 1.12 -3.22
C LEU A 157 3.59 2.60 -3.14
N THR A 158 4.02 3.13 -4.29
CA THR A 158 4.27 4.55 -4.59
C THR A 158 3.81 4.81 -6.03
N CYS A 159 3.91 6.05 -6.54
CA CYS A 159 3.76 6.25 -7.97
C CYS A 159 4.91 5.56 -8.72
N GLY A 160 4.65 5.10 -9.94
CA GLY A 160 5.63 4.40 -10.79
C GLY A 160 6.32 5.30 -11.82
N THR A 161 6.34 6.62 -11.61
CA THR A 161 7.07 7.58 -12.47
C THR A 161 8.58 7.38 -12.32
N ARG A 162 9.34 7.49 -13.40
CA ARG A 162 10.80 7.40 -13.36
C ARG A 162 11.38 8.80 -13.31
N GLU A 163 11.84 9.22 -12.14
CA GLU A 163 12.32 10.60 -11.96
C GLU A 163 13.85 10.69 -11.90
N LEU A 164 14.49 9.93 -11.01
CA LEU A 164 15.94 10.03 -10.77
C LEU A 164 16.79 8.95 -11.48
N SER A 165 16.20 7.80 -11.79
CA SER A 165 16.88 6.60 -12.30
C SER A 165 15.90 5.62 -12.96
N ASP A 166 16.41 4.79 -13.87
CA ASP A 166 15.67 3.65 -14.42
C ASP A 166 15.68 2.42 -13.51
N VAL A 167 16.46 2.46 -12.41
CA VAL A 167 16.56 1.38 -11.42
C VAL A 167 15.47 1.55 -10.37
N GLN A 168 14.73 0.47 -10.09
CA GLN A 168 13.74 0.50 -9.02
C GLN A 168 14.42 0.53 -7.65
N LEU A 169 13.87 1.28 -6.69
CA LEU A 169 14.45 1.39 -5.34
C LEU A 169 14.75 0.03 -4.68
N GLY A 170 13.89 -0.97 -4.90
CA GLY A 170 14.08 -2.32 -4.34
C GLY A 170 15.04 -3.24 -5.11
N GLU A 171 15.37 -2.95 -6.37
CA GLU A 171 16.21 -3.84 -7.19
C GLU A 171 17.60 -4.10 -6.60
N PRO A 172 18.33 -3.08 -6.06
CA PRO A 172 19.61 -3.32 -5.41
C PRO A 172 19.50 -4.13 -4.10
N VAL A 173 18.33 -4.13 -3.46
CA VAL A 173 18.08 -4.78 -2.17
C VAL A 173 17.79 -6.27 -2.32
N MET A 174 17.13 -6.68 -3.40
CA MET A 174 16.64 -8.05 -3.56
C MET A 174 17.65 -8.98 -4.25
N THR A 175 17.68 -10.26 -3.84
CA THR A 175 18.52 -11.31 -4.46
C THR A 175 18.00 -11.77 -5.82
N SER A 176 16.68 -11.78 -5.98
CA SER A 176 15.98 -12.08 -7.23
C SER A 176 15.17 -10.84 -7.60
N GLY A 177 14.95 -10.57 -8.89
CA GLY A 177 14.22 -9.39 -9.41
C GLY A 177 12.73 -9.31 -9.01
N ARG A 178 12.37 -9.75 -7.82
CA ARG A 178 11.06 -9.70 -7.17
C ARG A 178 10.84 -8.33 -6.51
N SER A 179 11.15 -7.29 -7.27
CA SER A 179 10.86 -5.90 -6.93
C SER A 179 9.66 -5.47 -7.75
N HIS A 180 8.56 -5.13 -7.06
CA HIS A 180 7.28 -4.84 -7.68
C HIS A 180 6.92 -3.38 -7.47
N ALA A 181 6.59 -2.68 -8.55
CA ALA A 181 6.16 -1.28 -8.55
C ALA A 181 5.11 -1.05 -9.63
N TYR A 182 4.22 -0.10 -9.40
CA TYR A 182 3.27 0.35 -10.42
C TYR A 182 4.00 0.88 -11.66
N SER A 183 3.27 0.98 -12.77
CA SER A 183 3.75 1.62 -14.00
C SER A 183 3.10 2.97 -14.14
N GLY A 184 3.88 4.06 -14.08
CA GLY A 184 3.37 5.43 -14.19
C GLY A 184 2.55 5.86 -12.97
N ASN A 185 1.67 6.83 -13.15
CA ASN A 185 0.85 7.35 -12.04
C ASN A 185 -0.06 6.26 -11.47
N ALA A 186 0.03 6.08 -10.16
CA ALA A 186 -0.84 5.18 -9.45
C ALA A 186 -1.87 5.98 -8.65
N TYR A 187 -3.12 5.57 -8.74
CA TYR A 187 -4.26 6.28 -8.13
C TYR A 187 -4.78 5.52 -6.91
N ALA A 188 -5.43 6.24 -5.99
CA ALA A 188 -6.00 5.69 -4.75
C ALA A 188 -6.70 4.33 -4.94
N LEU A 189 -7.51 4.16 -5.98
CA LEU A 189 -8.23 2.91 -6.24
C LEU A 189 -7.30 1.70 -6.47
N GLN A 190 -6.18 1.87 -7.16
CA GLN A 190 -5.23 0.77 -7.40
C GLN A 190 -4.59 0.31 -6.08
N PHE A 191 -4.26 1.26 -5.20
CA PHE A 191 -3.76 0.97 -3.86
C PHE A 191 -4.81 0.27 -3.00
N VAL A 192 -6.06 0.73 -3.02
CA VAL A 192 -7.14 0.05 -2.30
C VAL A 192 -7.29 -1.39 -2.80
N ILE A 193 -7.24 -1.61 -4.11
CA ILE A 193 -7.34 -2.97 -4.66
C ILE A 193 -6.13 -3.81 -4.24
N ASP A 194 -4.89 -3.31 -4.31
CA ASP A 194 -3.72 -4.09 -3.88
C ASP A 194 -3.60 -4.28 -2.36
N ALA A 195 -4.16 -3.36 -1.58
CA ALA A 195 -4.38 -3.53 -0.16
C ALA A 195 -5.31 -4.73 0.11
N LEU A 196 -6.42 -4.83 -0.64
CA LEU A 196 -7.45 -5.85 -0.42
C LEU A 196 -7.20 -7.17 -1.17
N THR A 197 -6.44 -7.13 -2.26
CA THR A 197 -6.13 -8.28 -3.14
C THR A 197 -4.61 -8.45 -3.22
N PRO A 198 -3.98 -8.90 -2.12
CA PRO A 198 -2.59 -8.65 -1.76
C PRO A 198 -1.63 -8.57 -2.96
N PHE A 199 -1.34 -7.33 -3.36
CA PHE A 199 -0.36 -6.96 -4.38
C PHE A 199 -0.62 -7.49 -5.81
N ARG A 200 -1.86 -7.83 -6.17
CA ARG A 200 -2.19 -8.42 -7.48
C ARG A 200 -1.92 -7.48 -8.67
N ILE A 201 -2.33 -6.22 -8.59
CA ILE A 201 -2.15 -5.21 -9.64
C ILE A 201 -0.67 -4.90 -9.81
N ILE A 202 0.03 -4.55 -8.72
CA ILE A 202 1.45 -4.21 -8.76
C ILE A 202 2.32 -5.36 -9.32
N LYS A 203 2.00 -6.61 -8.99
CA LYS A 203 2.64 -7.80 -9.58
C LYS A 203 2.36 -7.91 -11.07
N SER A 204 1.11 -7.77 -11.48
CA SER A 204 0.75 -7.82 -12.91
C SER A 204 1.40 -6.69 -13.72
N ALA A 205 1.49 -5.48 -13.16
CA ALA A 205 2.16 -4.36 -13.79
C ALA A 205 3.66 -4.64 -13.99
N THR A 206 4.30 -5.23 -12.98
CA THR A 206 5.71 -5.61 -12.98
C THR A 206 5.98 -6.72 -14.02
N GLU A 207 5.16 -7.77 -14.05
CA GLU A 207 5.28 -8.84 -15.06
C GLU A 207 5.15 -8.32 -16.49
N LYS A 208 4.20 -7.41 -16.74
CA LYS A 208 4.04 -6.77 -18.06
C LYS A 208 5.27 -5.98 -18.48
N ARG A 209 5.97 -5.35 -17.53
CA ARG A 209 7.21 -4.60 -17.80
C ARG A 209 8.33 -5.54 -18.22
N TYR A 210 8.55 -6.63 -17.50
CA TYR A 210 9.59 -7.60 -17.85
C TYR A 210 9.27 -8.42 -19.12
N ARG A 211 7.98 -8.57 -19.48
CA ARG A 211 7.56 -9.22 -20.74
C ARG A 211 7.68 -8.35 -21.98
N LYS A 212 8.02 -7.06 -21.86
CA LYS A 212 8.34 -6.21 -23.01
C LYS A 212 9.86 -6.02 -23.15
N PRO A 213 10.62 -7.00 -23.69
CA PRO A 213 11.95 -6.72 -24.17
C PRO A 213 11.85 -6.05 -25.55
N GLY A 214 12.28 -4.79 -25.66
CA GLY A 214 12.54 -4.12 -26.94
C GLY A 214 11.41 -3.27 -27.53
N SER A 215 11.23 -2.06 -27.02
CA SER A 215 10.73 -0.93 -27.81
C SER A 215 11.77 0.18 -27.79
#